data_AF-A0A511T6R0-F1
#
_entry.id   AF-A0A511T6R0-F1
#
_cell.length_a   1.000
_cell.length_b   1.000
_cell.length_c   1.000
_cell.angle_alpha   90.00
_cell.angle_beta   90.00
_cell.angle_gamma   90.00
#
_symmetry.space_group_name_H-M   'P 1'
#
loop_
_entity.id
_entity.type
_entity.pdbx_description
1 polymer ?
#
loop_
_entity_poly.entity_id
_entity_poly.type
_entity_poly.pdbx_seq_one_letter_code
_entity_poly.pdbx_strand_id
1 'polypeptide(L)'
;MEGRYRMAFGDAGVPAECLNLGVELPRNRPLDVTRSADRLIGNLEGVGLLGTISAEGSFSMAGTGPGQDGGRMDTLSLAGRYTSPEGDGGTARLDGTFTGNFSRPGVEPPQRCSFVTPFSATRE
;
A
#
# COMPACT_ATOMS: atom_id res chain seq x y z
N MET A 1 1.55 -13.26 -7.95
CA MET A 1 1.24 -11.94 -7.39
C MET A 1 0.36 -11.07 -8.30
N GLU A 2 0.13 -11.39 -9.57
CA GLU A 2 -0.87 -10.65 -10.36
C GLU A 2 -2.28 -10.78 -9.78
N GLY A 3 -3.08 -9.73 -9.86
CA GLY A 3 -4.48 -9.69 -9.44
C GLY A 3 -4.84 -8.49 -8.58
N ARG A 4 -6.07 -8.48 -8.08
CA ARG A 4 -6.61 -7.47 -7.18
C ARG A 4 -6.61 -8.01 -5.76
N TYR A 5 -6.06 -7.26 -4.81
CA TYR A 5 -5.91 -7.69 -3.43
C TYR A 5 -6.62 -6.71 -2.49
N ARG A 6 -7.48 -7.23 -1.61
CA ARG A 6 -8.20 -6.41 -0.63
C ARG A 6 -7.33 -6.16 0.59
N MET A 7 -7.02 -4.90 0.87
CA MET A 7 -6.13 -4.49 1.96
C MET A 7 -6.80 -4.60 3.35
N ALA A 8 -6.06 -5.13 4.32
CA ALA A 8 -6.47 -5.28 5.72
C ALA A 8 -5.32 -4.93 6.68
N PHE A 9 -5.65 -4.30 7.81
CA PHE A 9 -4.67 -3.72 8.74
C PHE A 9 -4.88 -4.15 10.21
N GLY A 10 -5.72 -5.16 10.47
CA GLY A 10 -6.11 -5.53 11.84
C GLY A 10 -6.65 -4.33 12.62
N ASP A 11 -6.24 -4.18 13.88
CA ASP A 11 -6.62 -3.05 14.75
C ASP A 11 -5.67 -1.84 14.65
N ALA A 12 -4.77 -1.81 13.66
CA ALA A 12 -3.79 -0.73 13.54
C ALA A 12 -4.44 0.64 13.27
N GLY A 13 -3.92 1.69 13.92
CA GLY A 13 -4.31 3.07 13.63
C GLY A 13 -3.28 3.79 12.78
N VAL A 14 -3.59 5.04 12.42
CA VAL A 14 -2.56 6.01 12.05
C VAL A 14 -2.31 6.96 13.23
N PRO A 15 -1.12 7.56 13.34
CA PRO A 15 -0.85 8.61 14.32
C PRO A 15 -1.79 9.81 14.19
N ALA A 16 -1.98 10.57 15.27
CA ALA A 16 -2.92 11.69 15.31
C ALA A 16 -2.60 12.79 14.28
N GLU A 17 -1.31 13.03 14.01
CA GLU A 17 -0.83 13.94 12.98
C GLU A 17 -1.29 13.54 11.57
N CYS A 18 -1.46 12.25 11.31
CA CYS A 18 -1.99 11.75 10.05
C CYS A 18 -3.51 11.92 9.97
N LEU A 19 -4.23 11.70 11.07
CA LEU A 19 -5.67 12.01 11.13
C LEU A 19 -5.93 13.50 10.86
N ASN A 20 -5.12 14.40 11.41
CA ASN A 20 -5.21 15.84 11.17
C ASN A 20 -4.97 16.23 9.70
N LEU A 21 -4.25 15.39 8.95
CA LEU A 21 -4.00 15.51 7.52
C LEU A 21 -5.08 14.81 6.66
N GLY A 22 -6.12 14.24 7.27
CA GLY A 22 -7.15 13.46 6.59
C GLY A 22 -6.60 12.16 5.99
N VAL A 23 -5.56 11.59 6.58
CA VAL A 23 -4.98 10.31 6.18
C VAL A 23 -5.67 9.21 6.96
N GLU A 24 -6.12 8.18 6.25
CA GLU A 24 -6.64 6.95 6.83
C GLU A 24 -5.88 5.75 6.27
N LEU A 25 -5.92 4.61 6.98
CA LEU A 25 -5.44 3.36 6.40
C LEU A 25 -6.37 2.96 5.24
N PRO A 26 -5.85 2.47 4.10
CA PRO A 26 -6.65 2.07 2.95
C PRO A 26 -7.37 0.72 3.20
N ARG A 27 -8.19 0.66 4.24
CA ARG A 27 -8.90 -0.54 4.68
C ARG A 27 -9.96 -0.93 3.66
N ASN A 28 -10.00 -2.22 3.31
CA ASN A 28 -10.89 -2.77 2.28
C ASN A 28 -10.71 -2.14 0.89
N ARG A 29 -9.67 -1.33 0.69
CA ARG A 29 -9.36 -0.75 -0.61
C ARG A 29 -8.59 -1.77 -1.45
N PRO A 30 -8.86 -1.82 -2.76
CA PRO A 30 -8.15 -2.71 -3.65
C PRO A 30 -6.72 -2.20 -3.89
N LEU A 31 -5.78 -3.13 -3.84
CA LEU A 31 -4.47 -3.01 -4.46
C LEU A 31 -4.51 -3.80 -5.76
N ASP A 32 -4.62 -3.09 -6.89
CA ASP A 32 -4.60 -3.71 -8.21
C ASP A 32 -3.13 -3.91 -8.63
N VAL A 33 -2.73 -5.15 -8.95
CA VAL A 33 -1.34 -5.51 -9.29
C VAL A 33 -1.26 -6.22 -10.64
N THR A 34 -0.47 -5.65 -11.54
CA THR A 34 -0.02 -6.27 -12.79
C THR A 34 1.41 -6.76 -12.62
N ARG A 35 1.72 -7.96 -13.10
CA ARG A 35 3.06 -8.53 -13.05
C ARG A 35 3.61 -8.76 -14.46
N SER A 36 4.86 -8.39 -14.68
CA SER A 36 5.62 -8.75 -15.89
C SER A 36 6.99 -9.27 -15.47
N ALA A 37 7.18 -10.59 -15.56
CA ALA A 37 8.34 -11.29 -15.01
C ALA A 37 8.55 -10.99 -13.50
N ASP A 38 9.65 -10.36 -13.13
CA ASP A 38 9.99 -9.94 -11.77
C ASP A 38 9.46 -8.54 -11.43
N ARG A 39 8.95 -7.78 -12.41
CA ARG A 39 8.43 -6.42 -12.23
C ARG A 39 6.97 -6.42 -11.81
N LEU A 40 6.64 -5.51 -10.90
CA LEU A 40 5.30 -5.24 -10.41
C LEU A 40 4.90 -3.80 -10.75
N ILE A 41 3.66 -3.65 -11.22
CA ILE A 41 2.99 -2.36 -11.37
C ILE A 41 1.73 -2.45 -10.52
N GLY A 42 1.57 -1.52 -9.59
CA GLY A 42 0.44 -1.48 -8.66
C GLY A 42 -0.33 -0.17 -8.72
N ASN A 43 -1.55 -0.16 -8.20
CA ASN A 43 -2.27 1.06 -7.85
C ASN A 43 -2.92 0.89 -6.48
N LEU A 44 -2.77 1.90 -5.62
CA LEU A 44 -3.42 1.96 -4.31
C LEU A 44 -3.88 3.39 -4.03
N GLU A 45 -5.18 3.58 -3.80
CA GLU A 45 -5.78 4.91 -3.55
C GLU A 45 -5.41 5.96 -4.63
N GLY A 46 -5.27 5.53 -5.89
CA GLY A 46 -4.87 6.43 -6.99
C GLY A 46 -3.36 6.65 -7.11
N VAL A 47 -2.55 6.19 -6.16
CA VAL A 47 -1.08 6.23 -6.24
C VAL A 47 -0.59 5.05 -7.08
N GLY A 48 0.06 5.36 -8.21
CA GLY A 48 0.77 4.37 -9.03
C GLY A 48 2.02 3.88 -8.30
N LEU A 49 2.15 2.56 -8.15
CA LEU A 49 3.24 1.89 -7.47
C LEU A 49 4.08 1.10 -8.47
N LEU A 50 5.38 1.10 -8.30
CA LEU A 50 6.32 0.28 -9.06
C LEU A 50 7.17 -0.55 -8.11
N GLY A 51 7.53 -1.75 -8.53
CA GLY A 51 8.26 -2.65 -7.66
C GLY A 51 8.74 -3.93 -8.30
N THR A 52 9.20 -4.85 -7.46
CA THR A 52 9.70 -6.15 -7.88
C THR A 52 9.28 -7.26 -6.92
N ILE A 53 9.37 -8.50 -7.40
CA ILE A 53 9.18 -9.72 -6.61
C ILE A 53 10.31 -10.71 -6.90
N SER A 54 10.87 -11.28 -5.84
CA SER A 54 11.91 -12.32 -5.92
C SER A 54 11.32 -13.69 -6.22
N ALA A 55 12.19 -14.64 -6.58
CA ALA A 55 11.77 -16.03 -6.81
C ALA A 55 11.16 -16.67 -5.55
N GLU A 56 11.63 -16.28 -4.37
CA GLU A 56 11.16 -16.73 -3.06
C GLU A 56 9.88 -16.02 -2.61
N GLY A 57 9.30 -15.14 -3.44
CA GLY A 57 8.05 -14.44 -3.15
C GLY A 57 8.19 -13.21 -2.24
N SER A 58 9.41 -12.74 -1.94
CA SER A 58 9.58 -11.44 -1.31
C SER A 58 9.28 -10.34 -2.32
N PHE A 59 8.51 -9.31 -1.96
CA PHE A 59 8.21 -8.20 -2.85
C PHE A 59 8.42 -6.85 -2.18
N SER A 60 8.61 -5.82 -3.00
CA SER A 60 8.52 -4.43 -2.60
C SER A 60 7.89 -3.62 -3.73
N MET A 61 7.05 -2.64 -3.38
CA MET A 61 6.44 -1.69 -4.29
C MET A 61 6.42 -0.31 -3.63
N ALA A 62 6.69 0.74 -4.39
CA ALA A 62 6.65 2.11 -3.90
C ALA A 62 6.19 3.07 -4.99
N GLY A 63 5.63 4.20 -4.57
CA GLY A 63 5.20 5.25 -5.47
C GLY A 63 4.86 6.53 -4.73
N THR A 64 4.78 7.60 -5.50
CA THR A 64 4.40 8.93 -5.00
C THR A 64 3.36 9.50 -5.94
N GLY A 65 2.30 10.07 -5.39
CA GLY A 65 1.23 10.71 -6.14
C GLY A 65 0.51 11.79 -5.34
N PRO A 66 -0.34 12.58 -6.00
CA PRO A 66 -1.22 13.49 -5.28
C PRO A 66 -2.19 12.70 -4.40
N GLY A 67 -2.42 13.15 -3.18
CA GLY A 67 -3.49 12.66 -2.32
C GLY A 67 -4.86 13.01 -2.88
N GLN A 68 -5.92 12.40 -2.33
CA GLN A 68 -7.29 12.55 -2.83
C GLN A 68 -7.80 14.01 -2.84
N ASP A 69 -7.24 14.87 -2.00
CA ASP A 69 -7.59 16.29 -1.91
C ASP A 69 -6.85 17.19 -2.90
N GLY A 70 -5.88 16.64 -3.66
CA GLY A 70 -5.02 17.36 -4.61
C GLY A 70 -4.01 18.33 -3.98
N GLY A 71 -4.09 18.58 -2.67
CA GLY A 71 -3.19 19.48 -1.93
C GLY A 71 -2.10 18.76 -1.14
N ARG A 72 -2.28 17.46 -0.91
CA ARG A 72 -1.33 16.57 -0.23
C ARG A 72 -0.52 15.77 -1.24
N MET A 73 0.74 15.49 -0.91
CA MET A 73 1.58 14.53 -1.61
C MET A 73 1.70 13.26 -0.76
N ASP A 74 1.37 12.13 -1.37
CA ASP A 74 1.31 10.82 -0.72
C ASP A 74 2.42 9.94 -1.30
N THR A 75 3.37 9.53 -0.45
CA THR A 75 4.41 8.56 -0.78
C THR A 75 4.11 7.27 -0.03
N LEU A 76 3.78 6.22 -0.78
CA LEU A 76 3.36 4.93 -0.27
C LEU A 76 4.40 3.86 -0.60
N SER A 77 4.62 2.93 0.32
CA SER A 77 5.37 1.71 0.03
C SER A 77 4.79 0.48 0.73
N LEU A 78 4.86 -0.65 0.04
CA LEU A 78 4.51 -1.97 0.56
C LEU A 78 5.72 -2.89 0.37
N ALA A 79 6.08 -3.62 1.41
CA ALA A 79 7.08 -4.68 1.30
C ALA A 79 6.66 -5.88 2.13
N GLY A 80 6.90 -7.08 1.62
CA GLY A 80 6.38 -8.28 2.29
C GLY A 80 6.63 -9.57 1.55
N ARG A 81 5.81 -10.57 1.88
CA ARG A 81 5.80 -11.89 1.26
C ARG A 81 4.50 -12.12 0.51
N TYR A 82 4.63 -12.69 -0.69
CA TYR A 82 3.54 -13.26 -1.46
C TYR A 82 3.47 -14.77 -1.20
N THR A 83 2.31 -15.23 -0.80
CA THR A 83 1.98 -16.65 -0.68
C THR A 83 1.03 -17.02 -1.81
N SER A 84 1.43 -17.96 -2.66
CA SER A 84 0.56 -18.51 -3.70
C SER A 84 -0.59 -19.31 -3.10
N PRO A 85 -1.74 -19.40 -3.79
CA PRO A 85 -2.79 -20.31 -3.38
C PRO A 85 -2.28 -21.76 -3.39
N GLU A 86 -2.50 -22.49 -2.30
CA GLU A 86 -2.22 -23.93 -2.22
C GLU A 86 -3.47 -24.73 -2.63
N GLY A 87 -3.35 -25.56 -3.67
CA GLY A 87 -4.43 -26.43 -4.15
C GLY A 87 -5.67 -25.70 -4.71
N ASP A 88 -6.72 -26.47 -5.00
CA ASP A 88 -7.95 -25.99 -5.69
C ASP A 88 -8.86 -25.07 -4.85
N GLY A 89 -8.47 -24.72 -3.62
CA GLY A 89 -9.27 -23.89 -2.71
C GLY A 89 -8.52 -22.76 -2.00
N GLY A 90 -7.22 -22.60 -2.24
CA GLY A 90 -6.42 -21.53 -1.64
C GLY A 90 -6.66 -20.17 -2.29
N THR A 91 -6.53 -19.08 -1.52
CA THR A 91 -6.50 -17.72 -2.07
C THR A 91 -5.09 -17.15 -1.94
N ALA A 92 -4.60 -16.47 -2.98
CA ALA A 92 -3.30 -15.82 -2.92
C ALA A 92 -3.31 -14.72 -1.85
N ARG A 93 -2.21 -14.58 -1.12
CA ARG A 93 -2.12 -13.65 0.01
C ARG A 93 -0.83 -12.85 -0.02
N LEU A 94 -0.92 -11.61 0.45
CA LEU A 94 0.19 -10.72 0.73
C LEU A 94 0.20 -10.44 2.24
N ASP A 95 1.37 -10.49 2.86
CA ASP A 95 1.57 -10.04 4.24
C ASP A 95 2.87 -9.27 4.34
N GLY A 96 2.88 -8.18 5.09
CA GLY A 96 4.08 -7.36 5.23
C GLY A 96 3.84 -6.03 5.90
N THR A 97 4.62 -5.03 5.48
CA THR A 97 4.63 -3.69 6.04
C THR A 97 4.18 -2.67 5.01
N PHE A 98 3.24 -1.82 5.41
CA PHE A 98 2.80 -0.64 4.67
C PHE A 98 3.40 0.60 5.33
N THR A 99 4.10 1.40 4.55
CA THR A 99 4.63 2.70 4.99
C THR A 99 3.92 3.81 4.22
N GLY A 100 3.43 4.81 4.93
CA GLY A 100 2.86 6.01 4.35
C GLY A 100 3.64 7.23 4.82
N ASN A 101 3.99 8.12 3.89
CA ASN A 101 4.56 9.43 4.16
C ASN A 101 3.72 10.48 3.44
N PHE A 102 3.26 11.48 4.17
CA PHE A 102 2.31 12.46 3.69
C PHE A 102 2.82 13.85 3.97
N SER A 103 2.68 14.76 3.02
CA SER A 103 3.05 16.16 3.19
C SER A 103 2.06 17.08 2.51
N ARG A 104 1.70 18.18 3.19
CA ARG A 104 0.90 19.27 2.63
C ARG A 104 1.71 20.56 2.80
N PRO A 105 2.45 20.99 1.75
CA PRO A 105 3.31 22.16 1.85
C PRO A 105 2.55 23.49 1.74
N GLY A 106 1.34 23.50 1.15
CA GLY A 106 0.56 24.72 0.89
C GLY A 106 -0.22 25.29 2.09
N VAL A 107 0.04 24.81 3.31
CA VAL A 107 -0.59 25.28 4.55
C VAL A 107 0.48 25.84 5.48
N GLU A 108 0.10 26.75 6.39
CA GLU A 108 1.01 27.35 7.36
C GLU A 108 0.59 27.00 8.80
N PRO A 109 1.44 26.30 9.58
CA PRO A 109 2.73 25.71 9.19
C PRO A 109 2.58 24.50 8.25
N PRO A 110 3.60 24.15 7.45
CA PRO A 110 3.58 22.95 6.61
C PRO A 110 3.29 21.70 7.43
N GLN A 111 2.36 20.88 6.96
CA GLN A 111 1.94 19.66 7.66
C GLN A 111 2.62 18.44 7.05
N ARG A 112 3.10 17.53 7.91
CA ARG A 112 3.71 16.26 7.51
C ARG A 112 3.30 15.18 8.49
N CYS A 113 3.17 13.96 8.01
CA CYS A 113 3.07 12.80 8.88
C CYS A 113 3.66 11.56 8.20
N SER A 114 4.03 10.57 9.00
CA SER A 114 4.40 9.26 8.49
C SER A 114 4.00 8.17 9.46
N PHE A 115 3.79 6.96 8.95
CA PHE A 115 3.57 5.78 9.76
C PHE A 115 4.07 4.53 9.06
N VAL A 116 4.26 3.50 9.86
CA VAL A 116 4.61 2.16 9.43
C VAL A 116 3.68 1.21 10.16
N THR A 117 2.94 0.38 9.42
CA THR A 117 1.99 -0.57 9.99
C THR A 117 2.08 -1.91 9.28
N PRO A 118 1.88 -3.04 9.98
CA PRO A 118 1.64 -4.30 9.31
C PRO A 118 0.36 -4.23 8.46
N PHE A 119 0.36 -4.95 7.36
CA PHE A 119 -0.82 -5.19 6.53
C PHE A 119 -0.88 -6.64 6.09
N SER A 120 -2.09 -7.05 5.72
CA SER A 120 -2.35 -8.24 4.93
C SER A 120 -3.24 -7.88 3.76
N ALA A 121 -3.19 -8.66 2.69
CA ALA A 121 -4.13 -8.51 1.59
C ALA A 121 -4.44 -9.85 0.95
N THR A 122 -5.72 -10.10 0.68
CA THR A 122 -6.20 -11.36 0.10
C THR A 122 -6.69 -11.09 -1.32
N ARG A 123 -6.34 -11.96 -2.26
CA ARG A 123 -6.77 -11.83 -3.65
C ARG A 123 -8.30 -11.96 -3.75
N GLU A 124 -8.90 -11.07 -4.53
CA GLU A 124 -10.33 -11.09 -4.88
C GLU A 124 -10.64 -12.10 -6.00
#